data_AF-A0AAU5W764-F1
#
_entry.id   AF-A0AAU5W764-F1
#
_cell.length_a   1.000
_cell.length_b   1.000
_cell.length_c   1.000
_cell.angle_alpha   90.00
_cell.angle_beta   90.00
_cell.angle_gamma   90.00
#
_symmetry.space_group_name_H-M   'P 1'
#
loop_
_entity.id
_entity.type
_entity.pdbx_description
1 polymer ?
#
loop_
_entity_poly.entity_id
_entity_poly.type
_entity_poly.pdbx_seq_one_letter_code
_entity_poly.pdbx_strand_id
1 'polypeptide(L)'
;MTEKRETDMAGTMRDMAAHITEAGLLVLRPEVEPGRIGDEQEGPADPTPAGDPDEAVRLLWSNLRKYTEIVGVDDDLSPERMVAPALDEDERAELLDGLQTALPPDLLALYGAADGDDDDSGVVFHGYQWLGLEGLVNASPPDREGGWTGVPLSAGPIEVGPPGRVRRSFDRPGWIPIGVNADGAYLYVDMDPGPAGRPGQVIDNDPEGTGPVYVADSVTTLLRRYADALDRGSYTLEGDCLYVDDVLPDGHALQESCIWDAADGGSLHDVPPEVQHLTHRDAEGIDLEPVRRAPSLRSVLLHGRGPLDLSPLRDAPVEELTVRWDGLDLEPLAGHPTLRTLLVGSERPVDVAVLRTFPRLQGLDLSEAVVHGLDAIAELDGLLLLTLTFEQWRRIGGIPPGLAAARLGGTRAPGQVNEWITRLKPGLQQGVHEHHCGRFDRRA
;
A
#
# COMPACT_ATOMS: atom_id res chain seq x y z
N MET A 1 15.87 -20.55 -8.50
CA MET A 1 16.65 -19.32 -8.24
C MET A 1 15.76 -18.11 -7.99
N THR A 2 14.45 -18.24 -8.21
CA THR A 2 13.37 -17.27 -7.99
C THR A 2 12.86 -17.26 -6.53
N GLU A 3 12.70 -18.41 -5.87
CA GLU A 3 12.25 -18.48 -4.45
C GLU A 3 13.16 -17.75 -3.44
N LYS A 4 14.45 -17.55 -3.77
CA LYS A 4 15.39 -16.89 -2.86
C LYS A 4 15.29 -15.35 -2.92
N ARG A 5 14.68 -14.78 -3.97
CA ARG A 5 14.56 -13.33 -4.18
C ARG A 5 13.30 -12.74 -3.55
N GLU A 6 12.17 -13.43 -3.63
CA GLU A 6 10.94 -13.05 -2.90
C GLU A 6 11.16 -13.05 -1.38
N THR A 7 11.95 -14.01 -0.88
CA THR A 7 12.29 -14.12 0.54
C THR A 7 13.18 -12.95 1.03
N ASP A 8 14.01 -12.36 0.16
CA ASP A 8 14.91 -11.24 0.52
C ASP A 8 14.19 -9.87 0.46
N MET A 9 13.20 -9.70 -0.42
CA MET A 9 12.45 -8.43 -0.53
C MET A 9 11.33 -8.32 0.53
N ALA A 10 10.56 -9.41 0.71
CA ALA A 10 9.68 -9.55 1.88
C ALA A 10 10.49 -9.59 3.18
N GLY A 11 11.72 -10.08 3.14
CA GLY A 11 12.71 -10.02 4.22
C GLY A 11 13.19 -8.60 4.52
N THR A 12 13.39 -7.75 3.52
CA THR A 12 13.85 -6.35 3.70
C THR A 12 12.72 -5.45 4.24
N MET A 13 11.49 -5.63 3.75
CA MET A 13 10.31 -4.97 4.34
C MET A 13 9.96 -5.55 5.72
N ARG A 14 10.12 -6.86 5.93
CA ARG A 14 10.04 -7.47 7.27
C ARG A 14 11.18 -7.05 8.18
N ASP A 15 12.38 -6.75 7.71
CA ASP A 15 13.50 -6.30 8.55
C ASP A 15 13.33 -4.83 8.95
N MET A 16 12.77 -4.00 8.06
CA MET A 16 12.24 -2.68 8.39
C MET A 16 11.07 -2.80 9.39
N ALA A 17 10.17 -3.78 9.24
CA ALA A 17 9.05 -4.02 10.16
C ALA A 17 9.43 -4.80 11.45
N ALA A 18 10.55 -5.51 11.47
CA ALA A 18 11.03 -6.31 12.61
C ALA A 18 11.74 -5.41 13.62
N HIS A 19 12.39 -4.32 13.16
CA HIS A 19 12.79 -3.22 14.04
C HIS A 19 11.60 -2.47 14.65
N ILE A 20 10.38 -2.69 14.14
CA ILE A 20 9.16 -1.98 14.53
C ILE A 20 8.31 -2.75 15.54
N THR A 21 8.47 -4.08 15.68
CA THR A 21 7.48 -4.93 16.37
C THR A 21 7.91 -5.53 17.71
N GLU A 22 9.19 -5.53 18.08
CA GLU A 22 9.62 -6.02 19.41
C GLU A 22 9.72 -4.88 20.46
N ALA A 23 8.52 -4.40 20.83
CA ALA A 23 8.22 -3.57 22.01
C ALA A 23 8.96 -2.23 22.12
N GLY A 24 8.18 -1.14 22.13
CA GLY A 24 8.65 0.17 22.60
C GLY A 24 7.84 1.39 22.18
N LEU A 25 6.68 1.20 21.54
CA LEU A 25 5.78 2.29 21.19
C LEU A 25 4.88 2.65 22.37
N LEU A 26 4.75 3.94 22.65
CA LEU A 26 3.79 4.54 23.57
C LEU A 26 2.91 5.49 22.75
N VAL A 27 1.63 5.17 22.61
CA VAL A 27 0.64 6.04 21.98
C VAL A 27 0.17 7.07 23.00
N LEU A 28 0.47 8.34 22.74
CA LEU A 28 0.13 9.46 23.60
C LEU A 28 -1.27 9.99 23.28
N ARG A 29 -1.62 10.01 21.99
CA ARG A 29 -2.88 10.52 21.43
C ARG A 29 -3.48 9.48 20.47
N PRO A 30 -4.20 8.48 20.98
CA PRO A 30 -4.78 7.41 20.14
C PRO A 30 -5.82 7.93 19.14
N GLU A 31 -6.41 9.10 19.40
CA GLU A 31 -7.34 9.78 18.49
C GLU A 31 -6.68 10.44 17.28
N VAL A 32 -5.34 10.53 17.26
CA VAL A 32 -4.57 11.10 16.15
C VAL A 32 -3.87 9.95 15.42
N GLU A 33 -4.33 9.66 14.22
CA GLU A 33 -3.70 8.68 13.34
C GLU A 33 -2.87 9.36 12.25
N PRO A 34 -1.81 8.70 11.76
CA PRO A 34 -1.14 9.10 10.53
C PRO A 34 -2.14 9.30 9.38
N GLY A 35 -2.05 10.42 8.67
CA GLY A 35 -2.87 10.64 7.48
C GLY A 35 -2.54 9.61 6.40
N ARG A 36 -3.57 9.11 5.72
CA ARG A 36 -3.41 8.17 4.59
C ARG A 36 -2.95 8.96 3.38
N ILE A 37 -1.91 8.48 2.68
CA ILE A 37 -1.34 9.20 1.52
C ILE A 37 -2.38 9.39 0.43
N GLY A 38 -3.19 8.36 0.18
CA GLY A 38 -4.31 8.41 -0.75
C GLY A 38 -5.32 9.52 -0.45
N ASP A 39 -5.52 9.91 0.82
CA ASP A 39 -6.50 10.94 1.21
C ASP A 39 -6.03 12.36 0.90
N GLU A 40 -4.72 12.56 0.75
CA GLU A 40 -4.14 13.83 0.36
C GLU A 40 -4.11 14.05 -1.16
N GLN A 41 -4.38 12.99 -1.94
CA GLN A 41 -4.48 13.11 -3.40
C GLN A 41 -5.79 13.79 -3.80
N GLU A 42 -5.75 14.59 -4.87
CA GLU A 42 -6.97 15.14 -5.46
C GLU A 42 -7.83 14.01 -6.03
N GLY A 43 -9.16 14.20 -6.02
CA GLY A 43 -10.08 13.29 -6.67
C GLY A 43 -10.02 13.36 -8.20
N PRO A 44 -10.76 12.49 -8.92
CA PRO A 44 -10.68 12.40 -10.36
C PRO A 44 -11.09 13.72 -11.03
N ALA A 45 -10.34 14.10 -12.06
CA ALA A 45 -10.69 15.25 -12.90
C ALA A 45 -12.05 15.06 -13.60
N ASP A 46 -12.42 13.81 -13.92
CA ASP A 46 -13.75 13.42 -14.39
C ASP A 46 -14.41 12.47 -13.37
N PRO A 47 -15.35 12.97 -12.55
CA PRO A 47 -16.05 12.16 -11.56
C PRO A 47 -17.19 11.33 -12.17
N THR A 48 -17.39 11.35 -13.49
CA THR A 48 -18.45 10.57 -14.14
C THR A 48 -18.05 9.09 -14.17
N PRO A 49 -18.87 8.16 -13.63
CA PRO A 49 -18.57 6.74 -13.74
C PRO A 49 -18.34 6.29 -15.18
N ALA A 50 -17.36 5.42 -15.36
CA ALA A 50 -17.08 4.73 -16.61
C ALA A 50 -18.02 3.53 -16.80
N GLY A 51 -17.93 2.91 -17.98
CA GLY A 51 -18.73 1.74 -18.33
C GLY A 51 -19.96 2.05 -19.17
N ASP A 52 -20.42 1.03 -19.89
CA ASP A 52 -21.65 1.04 -20.68
C ASP A 52 -22.53 -0.14 -20.20
N PRO A 53 -23.68 0.13 -19.56
CA PRO A 53 -24.51 -0.91 -18.96
C PRO A 53 -25.08 -1.91 -19.97
N ASP A 54 -25.48 -1.44 -21.16
CA ASP A 54 -26.06 -2.30 -22.18
C ASP A 54 -24.99 -3.20 -22.79
N GLU A 55 -23.79 -2.66 -23.00
CA GLU A 55 -22.65 -3.43 -23.48
C GLU A 55 -22.16 -4.46 -22.45
N ALA A 56 -22.10 -4.10 -21.16
CA ALA A 56 -21.64 -5.00 -20.10
C ALA A 56 -22.50 -6.26 -20.02
N VAL A 57 -23.83 -6.12 -19.98
CA VAL A 57 -24.76 -7.26 -19.95
C VAL A 57 -24.63 -8.11 -21.22
N ARG A 58 -24.48 -7.48 -22.39
CA ARG A 58 -24.26 -8.21 -23.65
C ARG A 58 -22.96 -9.02 -23.61
N LEU A 59 -21.88 -8.44 -23.09
CA LEU A 59 -20.57 -9.08 -22.99
C LEU A 59 -20.57 -10.22 -21.96
N LEU A 60 -21.21 -10.05 -20.80
CA LEU A 60 -21.40 -11.11 -19.80
C LEU A 60 -21.92 -12.39 -20.46
N TRP A 61 -23.09 -12.30 -21.09
CA TRP A 61 -23.71 -13.46 -21.72
C TRP A 61 -22.93 -13.98 -22.93
N SER A 62 -22.22 -13.10 -23.64
CA SER A 62 -21.36 -13.50 -24.76
C SER A 62 -20.16 -14.32 -24.29
N ASN A 63 -19.50 -13.89 -23.22
CA ASN A 63 -18.35 -14.58 -22.63
C ASN A 63 -18.77 -15.95 -22.07
N LEU A 64 -19.89 -16.03 -21.34
CA LEU A 64 -20.39 -17.31 -20.81
C LEU A 64 -20.73 -18.31 -21.92
N ARG A 65 -21.37 -17.87 -23.01
CA ARG A 65 -21.59 -18.75 -24.18
C ARG A 65 -20.28 -19.21 -24.81
N LYS A 66 -19.31 -18.33 -24.92
CA LYS A 66 -18.00 -18.68 -25.48
C LYS A 66 -17.25 -19.66 -24.59
N TYR A 67 -17.33 -19.48 -23.27
CA TYR A 67 -16.79 -20.41 -22.29
C TYR A 67 -17.32 -21.83 -22.51
N THR A 68 -18.65 -21.97 -22.61
CA THR A 68 -19.29 -23.29 -22.76
C THR A 68 -19.01 -23.93 -24.12
N GLU A 69 -18.86 -23.14 -25.17
CA GLU A 69 -18.37 -23.60 -26.48
C GLU A 69 -16.94 -24.16 -26.41
N ILE A 70 -16.07 -23.55 -25.59
CA ILE A 70 -14.66 -23.93 -25.47
C ILE A 70 -14.46 -25.17 -24.59
N VAL A 71 -15.05 -25.17 -23.38
CA VAL A 71 -14.89 -26.25 -22.40
C VAL A 71 -15.63 -27.52 -22.85
N GLY A 72 -16.68 -27.35 -23.66
CA GLY A 72 -17.51 -28.44 -24.15
C GLY A 72 -18.76 -28.59 -23.29
N VAL A 73 -19.90 -28.75 -23.97
CA VAL A 73 -21.22 -28.79 -23.32
C VAL A 73 -21.42 -30.15 -22.63
N ASP A 74 -21.43 -30.15 -21.30
CA ASP A 74 -22.20 -31.11 -20.50
C ASP A 74 -23.54 -30.47 -20.11
N ASP A 75 -24.59 -31.25 -19.83
CA ASP A 75 -25.95 -30.76 -19.52
C ASP A 75 -25.99 -29.83 -18.26
N ASP A 76 -24.92 -29.83 -17.46
CA ASP A 76 -24.74 -28.97 -16.29
C ASP A 76 -23.94 -27.67 -16.56
N LEU A 77 -23.45 -27.43 -17.79
CA LEU A 77 -22.64 -26.25 -18.19
C LEU A 77 -23.40 -25.30 -19.12
N SER A 78 -24.68 -24.99 -18.87
CA SER A 78 -25.38 -23.92 -19.58
C SER A 78 -25.02 -22.54 -19.00
N PRO A 79 -24.89 -21.47 -19.81
CA PRO A 79 -24.57 -20.12 -19.32
C PRO A 79 -25.42 -19.65 -18.13
N GLU A 80 -26.71 -19.96 -18.12
CA GLU A 80 -27.66 -19.55 -17.08
C GLU A 80 -27.52 -20.32 -15.76
N ARG A 81 -26.73 -21.41 -15.74
CA ARG A 81 -26.44 -22.21 -14.55
C ARG A 81 -25.05 -21.95 -13.98
N MET A 82 -24.25 -21.13 -14.67
CA MET A 82 -22.91 -20.75 -14.21
C MET A 82 -22.95 -19.51 -13.31
N VAL A 83 -24.06 -18.78 -13.34
CA VAL A 83 -24.29 -17.58 -12.54
C VAL A 83 -25.59 -17.72 -11.77
N ALA A 84 -25.63 -17.15 -10.57
CA ALA A 84 -26.85 -17.09 -9.79
C ALA A 84 -27.88 -16.20 -10.53
N PRO A 85 -29.18 -16.54 -10.51
CA PRO A 85 -30.20 -15.70 -11.12
C PRO A 85 -30.25 -14.33 -10.44
N ALA A 86 -30.60 -13.29 -11.21
CA ALA A 86 -30.81 -11.96 -10.62
C ALA A 86 -31.86 -12.01 -9.50
N LEU A 87 -31.56 -11.31 -8.40
CA LEU A 87 -32.47 -11.14 -7.28
C LEU A 87 -33.75 -10.41 -7.71
N ASP A 88 -34.81 -10.58 -6.92
CA ASP A 88 -36.01 -9.79 -7.12
C ASP A 88 -35.76 -8.30 -6.86
N GLU A 89 -36.64 -7.45 -7.39
CA GLU A 89 -36.43 -6.00 -7.38
C GLU A 89 -36.36 -5.41 -5.95
N ASP A 90 -37.15 -5.95 -5.02
CA ASP A 90 -37.23 -5.46 -3.65
C ASP A 90 -36.00 -5.90 -2.84
N GLU A 91 -35.62 -7.18 -2.92
CA GLU A 91 -34.43 -7.73 -2.28
C GLU A 91 -33.16 -7.05 -2.78
N ARG A 92 -33.03 -6.88 -4.11
CA ARG A 92 -31.91 -6.17 -4.71
C ARG A 92 -31.83 -4.72 -4.23
N ALA A 93 -32.97 -4.02 -4.16
CA ALA A 93 -33.00 -2.64 -3.69
C ALA A 93 -32.58 -2.52 -2.22
N GLU A 94 -32.99 -3.45 -1.36
CA GLU A 94 -32.59 -3.50 0.05
C GLU A 94 -31.07 -3.67 0.20
N LEU A 95 -30.48 -4.62 -0.53
CA LEU A 95 -29.02 -4.85 -0.49
C LEU A 95 -28.23 -3.65 -1.03
N LEU A 96 -28.70 -3.03 -2.11
CA LEU A 96 -28.07 -1.83 -2.68
C LEU A 96 -28.13 -0.62 -1.74
N ASP A 97 -29.22 -0.45 -0.97
CA ASP A 97 -29.33 0.61 0.06
C ASP A 97 -28.38 0.38 1.24
N GLY A 98 -28.00 -0.89 1.48
CA GLY A 98 -27.00 -1.26 2.48
C GLY A 98 -25.55 -0.91 2.12
N LEU A 99 -25.27 -0.60 0.85
CA LEU A 99 -23.92 -0.28 0.40
C LEU A 99 -23.49 1.14 0.78
N GLN A 100 -22.25 1.29 1.25
CA GLN A 100 -21.68 2.60 1.57
C GLN A 100 -21.42 3.45 0.31
N THR A 101 -21.19 2.80 -0.81
CA THR A 101 -20.82 3.41 -2.08
C THR A 101 -21.72 2.88 -3.18
N ALA A 102 -22.31 3.79 -3.97
CA ALA A 102 -23.16 3.41 -5.09
C ALA A 102 -22.35 2.69 -6.19
N LEU A 103 -22.95 1.65 -6.78
CA LEU A 103 -22.33 0.92 -7.89
C LEU A 103 -22.30 1.79 -9.17
N PRO A 104 -21.26 1.66 -10.03
CA PRO A 104 -21.29 2.28 -11.35
C PRO A 104 -22.37 1.64 -12.24
N PRO A 105 -22.83 2.34 -13.30
CA PRO A 105 -23.97 1.89 -14.11
C PRO A 105 -23.80 0.50 -14.71
N ASP A 106 -22.58 0.15 -15.15
CA ASP A 106 -22.32 -1.14 -15.78
C ASP A 106 -22.35 -2.30 -14.80
N LEU A 107 -21.76 -2.16 -13.62
CA LEU A 107 -21.85 -3.15 -12.55
C LEU A 107 -23.30 -3.32 -12.05
N LEU A 108 -24.03 -2.22 -11.88
CA LEU A 108 -25.45 -2.27 -11.51
C LEU A 108 -26.28 -3.05 -12.54
N ALA A 109 -26.00 -2.87 -13.83
CA ALA A 109 -26.66 -3.61 -14.89
C ALA A 109 -26.33 -5.11 -14.86
N LEU A 110 -25.10 -5.50 -14.51
CA LEU A 110 -24.72 -6.91 -14.31
C LEU A 110 -25.53 -7.55 -13.18
N TYR A 111 -25.63 -6.90 -12.02
CA TYR A 111 -26.50 -7.35 -10.91
C TYR A 111 -27.99 -7.34 -11.26
N GLY A 112 -28.37 -6.65 -12.34
CA GLY A 112 -29.69 -6.75 -12.92
C GLY A 112 -29.92 -7.96 -13.82
N ALA A 113 -28.85 -8.62 -14.25
CA ALA A 113 -28.88 -9.79 -15.11
C ALA A 113 -28.59 -11.11 -14.36
N ALA A 114 -27.71 -11.07 -13.36
CA ALA A 114 -27.28 -12.20 -12.54
C ALA A 114 -26.69 -11.72 -11.20
N ASP A 115 -26.67 -12.57 -10.16
CA ASP A 115 -26.21 -12.21 -8.81
C ASP A 115 -24.92 -12.93 -8.40
N GLY A 116 -23.87 -12.82 -9.21
CA GLY A 116 -22.61 -13.52 -8.95
C GLY A 116 -22.51 -14.88 -9.64
N ASP A 117 -21.39 -15.56 -9.42
CA ASP A 117 -21.21 -16.96 -9.85
C ASP A 117 -22.10 -17.89 -9.01
N ASP A 118 -22.63 -18.97 -9.62
CA ASP A 118 -23.49 -19.94 -8.90
C ASP A 118 -22.69 -20.85 -7.95
N ASP A 119 -21.37 -20.95 -8.17
CA ASP A 119 -20.42 -21.65 -7.34
C ASP A 119 -19.08 -20.88 -7.25
N ASP A 120 -18.07 -21.48 -6.61
CA ASP A 120 -16.76 -20.85 -6.42
C ASP A 120 -15.86 -20.97 -7.68
N SER A 121 -16.42 -21.20 -8.88
CA SER A 121 -15.64 -21.48 -10.09
C SER A 121 -14.97 -20.25 -10.72
N GLY A 122 -15.41 -19.02 -10.38
CA GLY A 122 -14.76 -17.79 -10.85
C GLY A 122 -14.86 -17.58 -12.35
N VAL A 123 -15.99 -17.95 -12.96
CA VAL A 123 -16.10 -18.03 -14.43
C VAL A 123 -16.17 -16.65 -15.08
N VAL A 124 -16.88 -15.70 -14.47
CA VAL A 124 -17.14 -14.40 -15.08
C VAL A 124 -15.91 -13.51 -15.08
N PHE A 125 -15.13 -13.54 -13.99
CA PHE A 125 -13.89 -12.76 -13.85
C PHE A 125 -12.61 -13.58 -13.96
N HIS A 126 -12.71 -14.84 -14.40
CA HIS A 126 -11.60 -15.75 -14.72
C HIS A 126 -10.53 -15.83 -13.62
N GLY A 127 -10.84 -16.55 -12.54
CA GLY A 127 -9.95 -16.75 -11.39
C GLY A 127 -10.36 -15.95 -10.15
N TYR A 128 -11.34 -15.06 -10.30
CA TYR A 128 -12.03 -14.40 -9.19
C TYR A 128 -13.49 -14.81 -9.20
N GLN A 129 -13.95 -15.38 -8.09
CA GLN A 129 -15.38 -15.61 -7.85
C GLN A 129 -16.11 -14.28 -7.87
N TRP A 130 -17.08 -14.12 -8.77
CA TRP A 130 -17.95 -12.95 -8.75
C TRP A 130 -18.91 -13.04 -7.56
N LEU A 131 -18.78 -12.10 -6.63
CA LEU A 131 -19.61 -12.05 -5.43
C LEU A 131 -21.03 -11.59 -5.75
N GLY A 132 -22.04 -12.32 -5.25
CA GLY A 132 -23.41 -11.82 -5.19
C GLY A 132 -23.56 -10.62 -4.26
N LEU A 133 -24.69 -9.90 -4.33
CA LEU A 133 -24.89 -8.66 -3.57
C LEU A 133 -24.84 -8.85 -2.06
N GLU A 134 -25.32 -9.96 -1.52
CA GLU A 134 -25.17 -10.27 -0.09
C GLU A 134 -23.68 -10.44 0.29
N GLY A 135 -22.90 -11.11 -0.57
CA GLY A 135 -21.45 -11.23 -0.41
C GLY A 135 -20.75 -9.88 -0.45
N LEU A 136 -21.18 -8.99 -1.34
CA LEU A 136 -20.69 -7.62 -1.47
C LEU A 136 -20.90 -6.80 -0.19
N VAL A 137 -22.12 -6.87 0.38
CA VAL A 137 -22.48 -6.16 1.63
C VAL A 137 -21.69 -6.69 2.83
N ASN A 138 -21.44 -8.00 2.86
CA ASN A 138 -20.74 -8.67 3.95
C ASN A 138 -19.22 -8.74 3.75
N ALA A 139 -18.71 -8.26 2.61
CA ALA A 139 -17.29 -8.28 2.32
C ALA A 139 -16.52 -7.47 3.37
N SER A 140 -15.53 -8.12 3.97
CA SER A 140 -14.69 -7.53 5.01
C SER A 140 -13.22 -7.71 4.60
N PRO A 141 -12.75 -6.95 3.59
CA PRO A 141 -11.36 -6.98 3.21
C PRO A 141 -10.49 -6.59 4.41
N PRO A 142 -9.27 -7.15 4.52
CA PRO A 142 -8.41 -6.88 5.66
C PRO A 142 -8.08 -5.39 5.75
N ASP A 143 -8.18 -4.82 6.95
CA ASP A 143 -7.63 -3.48 7.23
C ASP A 143 -6.10 -3.58 7.19
N ARG A 144 -5.52 -2.94 6.17
CA ARG A 144 -4.08 -2.99 5.91
C ARG A 144 -3.37 -1.73 6.39
N GLU A 145 -4.11 -0.65 6.60
CA GLU A 145 -3.58 0.59 7.14
C GLU A 145 -3.76 0.60 8.66
N GLY A 146 -3.01 -0.29 9.33
CA GLY A 146 -3.12 -0.60 10.76
C GLY A 146 -2.68 0.50 11.75
N GLY A 147 -2.84 1.79 11.42
CA GLY A 147 -2.60 2.93 12.30
C GLY A 147 -1.27 2.83 13.07
N TRP A 148 -1.34 2.95 14.40
CA TRP A 148 -0.18 2.78 15.28
C TRP A 148 0.28 1.33 15.45
N THR A 149 -0.52 0.37 15.00
CA THR A 149 -0.28 -1.07 15.15
C THR A 149 0.45 -1.73 13.97
N GLY A 150 0.59 -1.02 12.85
CA GLY A 150 1.36 -1.43 11.66
C GLY A 150 2.75 -0.81 11.58
N VAL A 151 3.17 -0.43 10.37
CA VAL A 151 4.38 0.37 10.09
C VAL A 151 3.93 1.84 9.93
N PRO A 152 3.79 2.61 11.02
CA PRO A 152 3.28 3.97 10.94
C PRO A 152 4.22 4.81 10.07
N LEU A 153 3.64 5.59 9.15
CA LEU A 153 4.33 6.59 8.32
C LEU A 153 5.30 6.00 7.28
N SER A 154 5.01 4.82 6.73
CA SER A 154 5.72 4.35 5.52
C SER A 154 5.44 5.28 4.33
N ALA A 155 6.27 5.19 3.27
CA ALA A 155 6.00 5.87 2.00
C ALA A 155 4.64 5.51 1.35
N GLY A 156 3.88 4.56 1.90
CA GLY A 156 2.61 4.08 1.36
C GLY A 156 2.80 3.10 0.21
N PRO A 157 1.69 2.62 -0.39
CA PRO A 157 1.75 1.61 -1.42
C PRO A 157 2.42 2.10 -2.71
N ILE A 158 2.95 1.12 -3.47
CA ILE A 158 3.44 1.31 -4.83
C ILE A 158 2.24 1.59 -5.74
N GLU A 159 2.35 2.62 -6.56
CA GLU A 159 1.37 2.88 -7.61
C GLU A 159 1.68 2.01 -8.83
N VAL A 160 0.79 1.08 -9.17
CA VAL A 160 1.00 0.13 -10.26
C VAL A 160 -0.01 0.38 -11.38
N GLY A 161 0.51 0.72 -12.56
CA GLY A 161 -0.27 1.12 -13.73
C GLY A 161 0.00 2.57 -14.14
N PRO A 162 -0.88 3.17 -14.97
CA PRO A 162 -0.68 4.56 -15.39
C PRO A 162 -0.72 5.52 -14.19
N PRO A 163 0.25 6.45 -14.07
CA PRO A 163 0.33 7.36 -12.92
C PRO A 163 -0.93 8.22 -12.72
N GLY A 164 -1.28 8.44 -11.45
CA GLY A 164 -2.45 9.15 -10.97
C GLY A 164 -3.78 8.41 -11.11
N ARG A 165 -3.81 7.15 -11.58
CA ARG A 165 -5.07 6.41 -11.81
C ARG A 165 -5.70 5.93 -10.52
N VAL A 166 -4.93 5.27 -9.67
CA VAL A 166 -5.40 4.68 -8.42
C VAL A 166 -4.77 5.46 -7.28
N ARG A 167 -5.56 5.76 -6.24
CA ARG A 167 -5.00 6.39 -5.04
C ARG A 167 -4.03 5.42 -4.35
N ARG A 168 -3.00 5.99 -3.74
CA ARG A 168 -1.98 5.26 -2.96
C ARG A 168 -2.55 4.92 -1.59
N SER A 169 -3.39 3.89 -1.56
CA SER A 169 -4.01 3.31 -0.37
C SER A 169 -3.99 1.79 -0.45
N PHE A 170 -4.06 1.11 0.68
CA PHE A 170 -4.26 -0.35 0.69
C PHE A 170 -5.73 -0.75 0.80
N ASP A 171 -6.58 0.15 1.30
CA ASP A 171 -8.03 0.01 1.37
C ASP A 171 -8.70 1.38 1.25
N ARG A 172 -9.92 1.42 0.70
CA ARG A 172 -10.77 2.62 0.66
C ARG A 172 -12.25 2.24 0.72
N PRO A 173 -13.11 3.02 1.40
CA PRO A 173 -14.56 2.81 1.38
C PRO A 173 -15.18 2.88 -0.03
N GLY A 174 -14.53 3.60 -0.95
CA GLY A 174 -14.93 3.70 -2.36
C GLY A 174 -14.51 2.50 -3.23
N TRP A 175 -13.78 1.53 -2.69
CA TRP A 175 -13.36 0.33 -3.44
C TRP A 175 -14.33 -0.81 -3.15
N ILE A 176 -15.14 -1.14 -4.14
CA ILE A 176 -16.21 -2.14 -4.03
C ILE A 176 -15.65 -3.52 -4.41
N PRO A 177 -15.52 -4.49 -3.48
CA PRO A 177 -14.94 -5.80 -3.77
C PRO A 177 -15.92 -6.64 -4.59
N ILE A 178 -15.73 -6.74 -5.91
CA ILE A 178 -16.64 -7.47 -6.81
C ILE A 178 -16.26 -8.93 -6.98
N GLY A 179 -15.02 -9.31 -6.66
CA GLY A 179 -14.63 -10.71 -6.71
C GLY A 179 -13.46 -11.06 -5.82
N VAL A 180 -13.32 -12.34 -5.51
CA VAL A 180 -12.26 -12.87 -4.65
C VAL A 180 -11.63 -14.11 -5.29
N ASN A 181 -10.31 -14.20 -5.30
CA ASN A 181 -9.61 -15.38 -5.79
C ASN A 181 -9.30 -16.38 -4.65
N ALA A 182 -8.77 -17.56 -5.00
CA ALA A 182 -8.45 -18.61 -4.04
C ALA A 182 -7.40 -18.21 -2.98
N ASP A 183 -6.56 -17.23 -3.30
CA ASP A 183 -5.52 -16.71 -2.41
C ASP A 183 -6.04 -15.60 -1.49
N GLY A 184 -7.30 -15.19 -1.66
CA GLY A 184 -7.95 -14.14 -0.87
C GLY A 184 -7.68 -12.72 -1.37
N ALA A 185 -7.09 -12.56 -2.56
CA ALA A 185 -7.01 -11.28 -3.24
C ALA A 185 -8.36 -10.90 -3.81
N TYR A 186 -8.65 -9.60 -3.74
CA TYR A 186 -9.93 -9.06 -4.19
C TYR A 186 -9.74 -8.25 -5.47
N LEU A 187 -10.67 -8.46 -6.40
CA LEU A 187 -10.91 -7.57 -7.52
C LEU A 187 -11.91 -6.51 -7.09
N TYR A 188 -11.57 -5.25 -7.28
CA TYR A 188 -12.39 -4.11 -6.88
C TYR A 188 -12.84 -3.28 -8.07
N VAL A 189 -14.01 -2.67 -7.91
CA VAL A 189 -14.43 -1.51 -8.67
C VAL A 189 -14.15 -0.26 -7.86
N ASP A 190 -13.29 0.60 -8.39
CA ASP A 190 -12.80 1.81 -7.74
C ASP A 190 -13.71 3.02 -8.05
N MET A 191 -14.46 3.46 -7.04
CA MET A 191 -15.30 4.65 -7.09
C MET A 191 -14.67 5.88 -6.41
N ASP A 192 -13.45 5.75 -5.86
CA ASP A 192 -12.65 6.85 -5.31
C ASP A 192 -11.24 6.85 -5.90
N PRO A 193 -11.13 7.03 -7.23
CA PRO A 193 -9.86 6.95 -7.94
C PRO A 193 -8.99 8.19 -7.72
N GLY A 194 -7.76 8.12 -8.22
CA GLY A 194 -6.83 9.25 -8.23
C GLY A 194 -7.19 10.31 -9.29
N PRO A 195 -6.42 11.40 -9.38
CA PRO A 195 -6.74 12.56 -10.22
C PRO A 195 -6.78 12.26 -11.72
N ALA A 196 -6.02 11.26 -12.19
CA ALA A 196 -6.03 10.81 -13.58
C ALA A 196 -6.96 9.60 -13.81
N GLY A 197 -7.57 9.07 -12.75
CA GLY A 197 -8.50 7.95 -12.79
C GLY A 197 -9.93 8.39 -13.07
N ARG A 198 -10.82 7.39 -13.10
CA ARG A 198 -12.23 7.59 -13.36
C ARG A 198 -13.06 6.61 -12.53
N PRO A 199 -14.14 7.05 -11.84
CA PRO A 199 -14.95 6.14 -11.04
C PRO A 199 -15.47 4.97 -11.88
N GLY A 200 -15.51 3.79 -11.32
CA GLY A 200 -15.91 2.56 -12.01
C GLY A 200 -14.77 1.79 -12.68
N GLN A 201 -13.54 2.32 -12.65
CA GLN A 201 -12.36 1.56 -13.08
C GLN A 201 -12.15 0.31 -12.21
N VAL A 202 -11.52 -0.72 -12.75
CA VAL A 202 -11.25 -1.98 -12.05
C VAL A 202 -9.81 -2.01 -11.57
N ILE A 203 -9.60 -2.43 -10.33
CA ILE A 203 -8.28 -2.63 -9.72
C ILE A 203 -8.20 -4.02 -9.08
N ASP A 204 -7.01 -4.58 -9.07
CA ASP A 204 -6.67 -5.75 -8.27
C ASP A 204 -5.89 -5.30 -7.04
N ASN A 205 -6.15 -5.89 -5.89
CA ASN A 205 -5.40 -5.56 -4.67
C ASN A 205 -5.16 -6.83 -3.85
N ASP A 206 -3.98 -7.38 -4.06
CA ASP A 206 -3.46 -8.54 -3.35
C ASP A 206 -3.04 -8.19 -1.89
N PRO A 207 -3.57 -8.90 -0.87
CA PRO A 207 -3.11 -8.82 0.51
C PRO A 207 -1.61 -9.09 0.71
N GLU A 208 -0.93 -9.80 -0.18
CA GLU A 208 0.52 -9.98 -0.09
C GLU A 208 1.29 -8.94 -0.93
N GLY A 209 0.59 -8.20 -1.79
CA GLY A 209 1.13 -7.17 -2.66
C GLY A 209 1.54 -5.86 -1.97
N THR A 210 2.36 -5.09 -2.68
CA THR A 210 2.89 -3.79 -2.23
C THR A 210 1.98 -2.60 -2.55
N GLY A 211 0.84 -2.82 -3.20
CA GLY A 211 -0.14 -1.79 -3.52
C GLY A 211 -1.18 -2.25 -4.54
N PRO A 212 -2.21 -1.42 -4.80
CA PRO A 212 -3.26 -1.72 -5.77
C PRO A 212 -2.72 -1.65 -7.20
N VAL A 213 -3.26 -2.51 -8.06
CA VAL A 213 -2.89 -2.65 -9.47
C VAL A 213 -4.05 -2.25 -10.36
N TYR A 214 -3.84 -1.27 -11.24
CA TYR A 214 -4.83 -0.89 -12.22
C TYR A 214 -5.09 -2.02 -13.24
N VAL A 215 -6.34 -2.43 -13.40
CA VAL A 215 -6.74 -3.49 -14.33
C VAL A 215 -7.38 -2.92 -15.60
N ALA A 216 -8.49 -2.18 -15.48
CA ALA A 216 -9.27 -1.72 -16.64
C ALA A 216 -10.05 -0.42 -16.36
N ASP A 217 -10.43 0.32 -17.41
CA ASP A 217 -11.16 1.59 -17.26
C ASP A 217 -12.61 1.40 -16.77
N SER A 218 -13.17 0.18 -16.85
CA SER A 218 -14.51 -0.18 -16.37
C SER A 218 -14.72 -1.69 -16.36
N VAL A 219 -15.78 -2.18 -15.71
CA VAL A 219 -16.20 -3.58 -15.79
C VAL A 219 -16.52 -3.96 -17.24
N THR A 220 -17.17 -3.05 -17.98
CA THR A 220 -17.42 -3.20 -19.42
C THR A 220 -16.13 -3.43 -20.20
N THR A 221 -15.08 -2.66 -19.92
CA THR A 221 -13.77 -2.81 -20.58
C THR A 221 -13.10 -4.13 -20.20
N LEU A 222 -13.20 -4.56 -18.95
CA LEU A 222 -12.67 -5.85 -18.52
C LEU A 222 -13.34 -7.01 -19.26
N LEU A 223 -14.68 -7.06 -19.28
CA LEU A 223 -15.44 -8.08 -20.00
C LEU A 223 -15.12 -8.10 -21.50
N ARG A 224 -14.85 -6.93 -22.10
CA ARG A 224 -14.45 -6.83 -23.51
C ARG A 224 -13.07 -7.46 -23.74
N ARG A 225 -12.12 -7.24 -22.83
CA ARG A 225 -10.79 -7.86 -22.92
C ARG A 225 -10.86 -9.38 -22.80
N TYR A 226 -11.72 -9.90 -21.93
CA TYR A 226 -12.01 -11.34 -21.87
C TYR A 226 -12.59 -11.86 -23.17
N ALA A 227 -13.60 -11.18 -23.73
CA ALA A 227 -14.20 -11.57 -25.02
C ALA A 227 -13.15 -11.61 -26.14
N ASP A 228 -12.34 -10.56 -26.27
CA ASP A 228 -11.28 -10.47 -27.26
C ASP A 228 -10.21 -11.56 -27.06
N ALA A 229 -9.99 -12.02 -25.82
CA ALA A 229 -9.02 -13.07 -25.48
C ALA A 229 -9.53 -14.46 -25.82
N LEU A 230 -10.79 -14.74 -25.48
CA LEU A 230 -11.48 -15.97 -25.85
C LEU A 230 -11.58 -16.11 -27.38
N ASP A 231 -11.86 -15.02 -28.10
CA ASP A 231 -11.98 -15.04 -29.56
C ASP A 231 -10.64 -15.29 -30.28
N ARG A 232 -9.52 -14.82 -29.71
CA ARG A 232 -8.18 -15.05 -30.27
C ARG A 232 -7.52 -16.36 -29.79
N GLY A 233 -8.18 -17.11 -28.89
CA GLY A 233 -7.64 -18.35 -28.34
C GLY A 233 -6.56 -18.16 -27.27
N SER A 234 -6.57 -17.02 -26.57
CA SER A 234 -5.63 -16.67 -25.50
C SER A 234 -6.16 -17.16 -24.16
N TYR A 235 -6.14 -18.47 -23.96
CA TYR A 235 -6.62 -19.12 -22.75
C TYR A 235 -5.92 -20.46 -22.52
N THR A 236 -5.90 -20.87 -21.26
CA THR A 236 -5.41 -22.17 -20.80
C THR A 236 -6.56 -22.98 -20.21
N LEU A 237 -6.60 -24.29 -20.52
CA LEU A 237 -7.54 -25.24 -19.95
C LEU A 237 -6.82 -26.15 -18.95
N GLU A 238 -7.24 -26.12 -17.70
CA GLU A 238 -6.77 -27.04 -16.66
C GLU A 238 -7.94 -27.80 -16.06
N GLY A 239 -8.13 -29.05 -16.49
CA GLY A 239 -9.34 -29.80 -16.17
C GLY A 239 -10.55 -29.15 -16.83
N ASP A 240 -11.56 -28.82 -16.02
CA ASP A 240 -12.79 -28.15 -16.46
C ASP A 240 -12.74 -26.61 -16.24
N CYS A 241 -11.60 -26.10 -15.78
CA CYS A 241 -11.38 -24.67 -15.55
C CYS A 241 -10.70 -24.01 -16.76
N LEU A 242 -11.27 -22.90 -17.22
CA LEU A 242 -10.72 -22.05 -18.28
C LEU A 242 -10.16 -20.76 -17.69
N TYR A 243 -8.86 -20.57 -17.84
CA TYR A 243 -8.16 -19.34 -17.45
C TYR A 243 -7.89 -18.51 -18.69
N VAL A 244 -8.26 -17.24 -18.67
CA VAL A 244 -7.98 -16.33 -19.78
C VAL A 244 -6.63 -15.67 -19.57
N ASP A 245 -5.73 -15.89 -20.51
CA ASP A 245 -4.35 -15.42 -20.43
C ASP A 245 -4.26 -13.93 -20.81
N ASP A 246 -3.33 -13.21 -20.16
CA ASP A 246 -2.92 -11.83 -20.49
C ASP A 246 -4.04 -10.77 -20.43
N VAL A 247 -5.09 -10.97 -19.62
CA VAL A 247 -6.14 -9.95 -19.40
C VAL A 247 -5.94 -9.18 -18.11
N LEU A 248 -5.68 -9.90 -17.02
CA LEU A 248 -5.24 -9.28 -15.77
C LEU A 248 -3.73 -9.02 -15.84
N PRO A 249 -3.27 -7.85 -15.38
CA PRO A 249 -1.84 -7.56 -15.31
C PRO A 249 -1.15 -8.49 -14.31
N ASP A 250 0.09 -8.86 -14.60
CA ASP A 250 0.97 -9.51 -13.62
C ASP A 250 1.38 -8.47 -12.56
N GLY A 251 0.57 -8.37 -11.50
CA GLY A 251 0.74 -7.40 -10.43
C GLY A 251 2.12 -7.51 -9.75
N HIS A 252 2.60 -8.72 -9.50
CA HIS A 252 3.90 -8.95 -8.89
C HIS A 252 5.04 -8.44 -9.79
N ALA A 253 5.07 -8.83 -11.07
CA ALA A 253 6.10 -8.38 -11.99
C ALA A 253 6.11 -6.85 -12.17
N LEU A 254 4.94 -6.23 -12.21
CA LEU A 254 4.83 -4.76 -12.30
C LEU A 254 5.29 -4.07 -11.01
N GLN A 255 4.95 -4.62 -9.84
CA GLN A 255 5.43 -4.10 -8.55
C GLN A 255 6.96 -4.23 -8.43
N GLU A 256 7.52 -5.38 -8.81
CA GLU A 256 8.97 -5.60 -8.84
C GLU A 256 9.68 -4.58 -9.74
N SER A 257 9.08 -4.21 -10.87
CA SER A 257 9.66 -3.21 -11.79
C SER A 257 9.76 -1.81 -11.17
N CYS A 258 8.96 -1.51 -10.14
CA CYS A 258 8.99 -0.24 -9.40
C CYS A 258 10.04 -0.23 -8.28
N ILE A 259 10.80 -1.31 -8.11
CA ILE A 259 11.80 -1.47 -7.06
C ILE A 259 13.18 -1.60 -7.70
N TRP A 260 14.14 -0.84 -7.21
CA TRP A 260 15.53 -0.89 -7.67
C TRP A 260 16.46 -1.19 -6.51
N ASP A 261 17.12 -2.35 -6.56
CA ASP A 261 18.21 -2.71 -5.65
C ASP A 261 19.56 -2.61 -6.36
N ALA A 262 20.37 -1.62 -5.98
CA ALA A 262 21.68 -1.41 -6.57
C ALA A 262 22.68 -2.54 -6.22
N ALA A 263 22.41 -3.36 -5.20
CA ALA A 263 23.24 -4.51 -4.86
C ALA A 263 23.20 -5.62 -5.92
N ASP A 264 22.17 -5.66 -6.77
CA ASP A 264 22.07 -6.56 -7.92
C ASP A 264 22.97 -6.14 -9.11
N GLY A 265 23.85 -5.16 -8.91
CA GLY A 265 24.88 -4.74 -9.87
C GLY A 265 24.42 -3.63 -10.83
N GLY A 266 23.28 -3.00 -10.56
CA GLY A 266 22.76 -1.88 -11.34
C GLY A 266 23.43 -0.55 -10.98
N SER A 267 23.93 0.18 -11.99
CA SER A 267 24.34 1.57 -11.79
C SER A 267 23.11 2.44 -11.56
N LEU A 268 23.19 3.44 -10.67
CA LEU A 268 22.12 4.42 -10.51
C LEU A 268 21.79 5.19 -11.81
N HIS A 269 22.72 5.23 -12.77
CA HIS A 269 22.49 5.83 -14.09
C HIS A 269 21.38 5.16 -14.90
N ASP A 270 21.10 3.88 -14.62
CA ASP A 270 20.16 3.07 -15.39
C ASP A 270 18.80 2.91 -14.69
N VAL A 271 18.56 3.64 -13.60
CA VAL A 271 17.31 3.60 -12.84
C VAL A 271 16.14 4.05 -13.73
N PRO A 272 15.16 3.16 -13.98
CA PRO A 272 13.98 3.51 -14.78
C PRO A 272 13.12 4.60 -14.12
N PRO A 273 12.40 5.43 -14.90
CA PRO A 273 11.56 6.51 -14.36
C PRO A 273 10.36 6.02 -13.53
N GLU A 274 9.93 4.77 -13.71
CA GLU A 274 8.88 4.10 -12.95
C GLU A 274 9.31 3.66 -11.54
N VAL A 275 10.61 3.65 -11.23
CA VAL A 275 11.10 3.25 -9.91
C VAL A 275 10.57 4.18 -8.82
N GLN A 276 9.97 3.58 -7.81
CA GLN A 276 9.41 4.24 -6.62
C GLN A 276 10.23 3.96 -5.37
N HIS A 277 10.87 2.79 -5.32
CA HIS A 277 11.67 2.36 -4.17
C HIS A 277 13.10 2.08 -4.64
N LEU A 278 14.05 2.82 -4.08
CA LEU A 278 15.47 2.65 -4.38
C LEU A 278 16.20 2.20 -3.13
N THR A 279 16.91 1.09 -3.23
CA THR A 279 17.79 0.58 -2.18
C THR A 279 19.22 0.51 -2.69
N HIS A 280 20.15 1.01 -1.88
CA HIS A 280 21.57 0.80 -2.09
C HIS A 280 22.24 0.45 -0.76
N ARG A 281 22.67 -0.81 -0.63
CA ARG A 281 23.40 -1.30 0.56
C ARG A 281 24.90 -1.39 0.31
N ASP A 282 25.66 -1.40 1.41
CA ASP A 282 27.11 -1.59 1.46
C ASP A 282 27.93 -0.72 0.48
N ALA A 283 27.47 0.50 0.24
CA ALA A 283 28.10 1.38 -0.73
C ALA A 283 29.41 2.01 -0.22
N GLU A 284 30.35 2.23 -1.14
CA GLU A 284 31.60 2.96 -0.91
C GLU A 284 31.60 4.28 -1.69
N GLY A 285 30.81 5.23 -1.20
CA GLY A 285 30.47 6.45 -1.90
C GLY A 285 29.43 6.21 -3.01
N ILE A 286 28.48 7.14 -3.15
CA ILE A 286 27.40 7.05 -4.14
C ILE A 286 27.26 8.41 -4.84
N ASP A 287 27.14 8.37 -6.16
CA ASP A 287 26.65 9.50 -6.95
C ASP A 287 25.12 9.40 -7.11
N LEU A 288 24.39 10.28 -6.42
CA LEU A 288 22.94 10.34 -6.47
C LEU A 288 22.40 11.24 -7.61
N GLU A 289 23.24 11.90 -8.40
CA GLU A 289 22.76 12.76 -9.51
C GLU A 289 21.75 12.10 -10.46
N PRO A 290 21.86 10.80 -10.78
CA PRO A 290 20.86 10.13 -11.62
C PRO A 290 19.43 10.16 -11.04
N VAL A 291 19.29 10.20 -9.72
CA VAL A 291 18.00 10.20 -9.02
C VAL A 291 17.15 11.42 -9.37
N ARG A 292 17.75 12.54 -9.81
CA ARG A 292 16.98 13.70 -10.31
C ARG A 292 16.08 13.36 -11.51
N ARG A 293 16.34 12.24 -12.20
CA ARG A 293 15.56 11.76 -13.35
C ARG A 293 14.55 10.66 -12.97
N ALA A 294 14.34 10.38 -11.68
CA ALA A 294 13.36 9.41 -11.19
C ALA A 294 12.11 10.13 -10.64
N PRO A 295 11.15 10.54 -11.50
CA PRO A 295 9.97 11.32 -11.09
C PRO A 295 9.00 10.51 -10.20
N SER A 296 9.08 9.19 -10.24
CA SER A 296 8.24 8.30 -9.44
C SER A 296 8.88 7.93 -8.11
N LEU A 297 10.12 8.36 -7.82
CA LEU A 297 10.80 7.95 -6.59
C LEU A 297 10.07 8.46 -5.33
N ARG A 298 9.85 7.59 -4.36
CA ARG A 298 9.15 7.89 -3.09
C ARG A 298 9.91 7.41 -1.87
N SER A 299 10.54 6.24 -1.94
CA SER A 299 11.30 5.68 -0.82
C SER A 299 12.75 5.43 -1.22
N VAL A 300 13.67 5.86 -0.37
CA VAL A 300 15.11 5.73 -0.59
C VAL A 300 15.77 5.15 0.65
N LEU A 301 16.44 4.01 0.49
CA LEU A 301 17.27 3.38 1.51
C LEU A 301 18.73 3.41 1.08
N LEU A 302 19.56 4.09 1.85
CA LEU A 302 21.00 4.18 1.65
C LEU A 302 21.72 3.62 2.88
N HIS A 303 22.57 2.63 2.66
CA HIS A 303 23.49 2.12 3.66
C HIS A 303 24.89 2.09 3.06
N GLY A 304 25.85 2.71 3.74
CA GLY A 304 27.22 2.70 3.26
C GLY A 304 28.13 3.66 4.01
N ARG A 305 29.25 3.95 3.37
CA ARG A 305 30.33 4.79 3.88
C ARG A 305 30.97 5.60 2.77
N GLY A 306 31.75 6.61 3.13
CA GLY A 306 32.46 7.46 2.15
C GLY A 306 31.67 8.73 1.80
N PRO A 307 31.99 9.40 0.69
CA PRO A 307 31.32 10.64 0.30
C PRO A 307 29.87 10.39 -0.11
N LEU A 308 28.95 11.20 0.41
CA LEU A 308 27.53 11.19 0.07
C LEU A 308 27.03 12.63 -0.05
N ASP A 309 26.50 12.98 -1.22
CA ASP A 309 25.81 14.26 -1.45
C ASP A 309 24.31 13.99 -1.60
N LEU A 310 23.50 14.53 -0.68
CA LEU A 310 22.04 14.38 -0.69
C LEU A 310 21.32 15.42 -1.55
N SER A 311 22.04 16.41 -2.10
CA SER A 311 21.45 17.47 -2.94
C SER A 311 20.57 16.95 -4.09
N PRO A 312 20.85 15.79 -4.72
CA PRO A 312 19.97 15.19 -5.72
C PRO A 312 18.59 14.79 -5.21
N LEU A 313 18.50 14.34 -3.95
CA LEU A 313 17.23 13.90 -3.39
C LEU A 313 16.28 15.06 -3.14
N ARG A 314 16.78 16.29 -2.92
CA ARG A 314 15.94 17.48 -2.72
C ARG A 314 15.00 17.78 -3.89
N ASP A 315 15.40 17.44 -5.10
CA ASP A 315 14.60 17.64 -6.31
C ASP A 315 13.73 16.42 -6.65
N ALA A 316 13.93 15.30 -5.95
CA ALA A 316 13.14 14.09 -6.10
C ALA A 316 11.95 14.11 -5.12
N PRO A 317 10.79 13.55 -5.50
CA PRO A 317 9.59 13.50 -4.66
C PRO A 317 9.67 12.44 -3.54
N VAL A 318 10.82 12.35 -2.86
CA VAL A 318 11.05 11.39 -1.77
C VAL A 318 10.15 11.72 -0.58
N GLU A 319 9.42 10.72 -0.10
CA GLU A 319 8.51 10.76 1.04
C GLU A 319 9.10 10.02 2.25
N GLU A 320 9.92 9.00 2.00
CA GLU A 320 10.63 8.24 3.01
C GLU A 320 12.12 8.15 2.68
N LEU A 321 12.95 8.52 3.64
CA LEU A 321 14.39 8.44 3.53
C LEU A 321 14.97 7.69 4.73
N THR A 322 15.62 6.56 4.46
CA THR A 322 16.43 5.83 5.44
C THR A 322 17.89 5.95 5.04
N VAL A 323 18.70 6.60 5.88
CA VAL A 323 20.14 6.75 5.60
C VAL A 323 20.95 6.29 6.79
N ARG A 324 21.79 5.28 6.55
CA ARG A 324 22.79 4.80 7.48
C ARG A 324 24.17 5.12 6.92
N TRP A 325 24.75 6.21 7.41
CA TRP A 325 25.98 6.75 6.85
C TRP A 325 26.80 7.54 7.87
N ASP A 326 28.12 7.38 7.84
CA ASP A 326 29.02 8.13 8.70
C ASP A 326 29.32 9.53 8.18
N GLY A 327 29.12 10.53 9.02
CA GLY A 327 29.39 11.94 8.66
C GLY A 327 28.33 12.53 7.74
N LEU A 328 27.09 12.07 7.88
CA LEU A 328 25.92 12.54 7.14
C LEU A 328 25.70 14.04 7.34
N ASP A 329 25.54 14.78 6.24
CA ASP A 329 25.08 16.17 6.23
C ASP A 329 23.65 16.22 5.68
N LEU A 330 22.73 16.74 6.50
CA LEU A 330 21.32 16.89 6.16
C LEU A 330 20.99 18.27 5.56
N GLU A 331 21.91 19.25 5.63
CA GLU A 331 21.70 20.60 5.10
C GLU A 331 21.28 20.64 3.62
N PRO A 332 21.81 19.77 2.73
CA PRO A 332 21.36 19.70 1.34
C PRO A 332 19.86 19.40 1.17
N LEU A 333 19.19 18.86 2.18
CA LEU A 333 17.75 18.57 2.17
C LEU A 333 16.89 19.69 2.76
N ALA A 334 17.48 20.84 3.13
CA ALA A 334 16.75 21.97 3.71
C ALA A 334 15.50 22.33 2.87
N GLY A 335 14.34 22.36 3.54
CA GLY A 335 13.06 22.65 2.91
C GLY A 335 12.49 21.54 2.04
N HIS A 336 12.88 20.27 2.21
CA HIS A 336 12.41 19.16 1.38
C HIS A 336 10.87 19.12 1.29
N PRO A 337 10.28 19.18 0.08
CA PRO A 337 8.85 19.46 -0.06
C PRO A 337 7.93 18.29 0.35
N THR A 338 8.40 17.05 0.19
CA THR A 338 7.57 15.85 0.31
C THR A 338 7.98 14.90 1.43
N LEU A 339 9.12 15.12 2.09
CA LEU A 339 9.69 14.14 3.02
C LEU A 339 8.82 14.07 4.28
N ARG A 340 8.24 12.90 4.53
CA ARG A 340 7.37 12.59 5.68
C ARG A 340 8.11 11.82 6.75
N THR A 341 8.98 10.92 6.35
CA THR A 341 9.65 9.99 7.25
C THR A 341 11.14 9.99 7.02
N LEU A 342 11.88 10.18 8.10
CA LEU A 342 13.34 10.16 8.09
C LEU A 342 13.87 9.22 9.17
N LEU A 343 14.62 8.22 8.75
CA LEU A 343 15.44 7.39 9.62
C LEU A 343 16.92 7.71 9.39
N VAL A 344 17.63 8.06 10.47
CA VAL A 344 19.07 8.33 10.42
C VAL A 344 19.82 7.36 11.31
N GLY A 345 20.81 6.69 10.72
CA GLY A 345 21.85 5.95 11.42
C GLY A 345 23.23 6.55 11.14
N SER A 346 24.00 6.84 12.19
CA SER A 346 25.37 7.35 12.04
C SER A 346 26.18 7.16 13.31
N GLU A 347 27.42 6.69 13.18
CA GLU A 347 28.35 6.64 14.32
C GLU A 347 28.97 8.02 14.61
N ARG A 348 28.92 8.93 13.64
CA ARG A 348 29.40 10.31 13.80
C ARG A 348 28.25 11.25 14.11
N PRO A 349 28.53 12.38 14.80
CA PRO A 349 27.47 13.31 15.12
C PRO A 349 26.84 13.95 13.90
N VAL A 350 25.51 13.88 13.81
CA VAL A 350 24.67 14.53 12.80
C VAL A 350 23.96 15.73 13.42
N ASP A 351 24.01 16.88 12.75
CA ASP A 351 23.22 18.06 13.15
C ASP A 351 21.80 17.93 12.60
N VAL A 352 20.81 18.01 13.49
CA VAL A 352 19.38 17.90 13.15
C VAL A 352 18.65 19.24 13.18
N ALA A 353 19.37 20.36 13.33
CA ALA A 353 18.76 21.68 13.34
C ALA A 353 17.97 22.00 12.06
N VAL A 354 18.43 21.47 10.90
CA VAL A 354 17.79 21.62 9.59
C VAL A 354 16.39 21.02 9.51
N LEU A 355 16.05 20.03 10.37
CA LEU A 355 14.74 19.36 10.34
C LEU A 355 13.57 20.31 10.58
N ARG A 356 13.79 21.46 11.23
CA ARG A 356 12.79 22.53 11.39
C ARG A 356 12.27 23.08 10.05
N THR A 357 13.03 22.89 8.98
CA THR A 357 12.68 23.36 7.65
C THR A 357 11.80 22.38 6.89
N PHE A 358 11.54 21.16 7.40
CA PHE A 358 10.84 20.11 6.66
C PHE A 358 9.33 20.21 6.91
N PRO A 359 8.54 20.75 5.97
CA PRO A 359 7.14 21.12 6.21
C PRO A 359 6.19 19.93 6.38
N ARG A 360 6.60 18.73 5.95
CA ARG A 360 5.76 17.52 5.96
C ARG A 360 6.31 16.40 6.85
N LEU A 361 7.38 16.66 7.61
CA LEU A 361 8.00 15.64 8.45
C LEU A 361 7.04 15.23 9.58
N GLN A 362 6.61 13.98 9.54
CA GLN A 362 5.69 13.35 10.49
C GLN A 362 6.37 12.23 11.29
N GLY A 363 7.37 11.55 10.72
CA GLY A 363 8.08 10.43 11.33
C GLY A 363 9.57 10.68 11.40
N LEU A 364 10.17 10.48 12.58
CA LEU A 364 11.60 10.67 12.80
C LEU A 364 12.19 9.57 13.68
N ASP A 365 13.19 8.87 13.17
CA ASP A 365 14.03 7.96 13.96
C ASP A 365 15.47 8.45 13.97
N LEU A 366 15.98 8.69 15.18
CA LEU A 366 17.39 9.02 15.40
C LEU A 366 18.03 8.06 16.42
N SER A 367 17.36 6.94 16.74
CA SER A 367 17.83 6.02 17.77
C SER A 367 19.15 5.33 17.41
N GLU A 368 19.51 5.32 16.13
CA GLU A 368 20.75 4.76 15.60
C GLU A 368 21.78 5.83 15.20
N ALA A 369 21.54 7.09 15.56
CA ALA A 369 22.43 8.19 15.25
C ALA A 369 23.01 8.84 16.52
N VAL A 370 24.28 9.24 16.43
CA VAL A 370 24.82 10.24 17.34
C VAL A 370 24.32 11.61 16.89
N VAL A 371 23.62 12.34 17.76
CA VAL A 371 22.91 13.59 17.38
C VAL A 371 23.42 14.81 18.15
N HIS A 372 23.61 15.91 17.43
CA HIS A 372 23.74 17.26 17.96
C HIS A 372 22.51 18.10 17.62
N GLY A 373 22.18 19.08 18.47
CA GLY A 373 21.03 19.96 18.22
C GLY A 373 19.66 19.36 18.55
N LEU A 374 19.58 18.37 19.46
CA LEU A 374 18.32 17.72 19.88
C LEU A 374 17.20 18.69 20.32
N ASP A 375 17.54 19.90 20.77
CA ASP A 375 16.56 20.93 21.12
C ASP A 375 15.66 21.32 19.93
N ALA A 376 16.15 21.16 18.70
CA ALA A 376 15.38 21.40 17.48
C ALA A 376 14.15 20.51 17.35
N ILE A 377 14.18 19.31 17.92
CA ILE A 377 13.09 18.33 17.83
C ILE A 377 11.84 18.87 18.53
N ALA A 378 11.99 19.60 19.64
CA ALA A 378 10.87 20.16 20.39
C ALA A 378 10.06 21.22 19.62
N GLU A 379 10.63 21.76 18.54
CA GLU A 379 10.00 22.77 17.67
C GLU A 379 9.28 22.16 16.45
N LEU A 380 9.29 20.83 16.30
CA LEU A 380 8.66 20.13 15.17
C LEU A 380 7.16 19.91 15.41
N ASP A 381 6.36 20.92 15.07
CA ASP A 381 4.90 20.92 15.31
C ASP A 381 4.14 19.83 14.54
N GLY A 382 4.65 19.39 13.38
CA GLY A 382 4.04 18.36 12.53
C GLY A 382 4.44 16.92 12.87
N LEU A 383 5.38 16.71 13.81
CA LEU A 383 5.96 15.41 14.07
C LEU A 383 5.00 14.52 14.88
N LEU A 384 4.49 13.45 14.27
CA LEU A 384 3.56 12.50 14.87
C LEU A 384 4.25 11.34 15.60
N LEU A 385 5.36 10.84 15.05
CA LEU A 385 6.13 9.72 15.60
C LEU A 385 7.60 10.11 15.78
N LEU A 386 8.11 9.86 16.99
CA LEU A 386 9.52 10.07 17.32
C LEU A 386 10.11 8.82 17.97
N THR A 387 11.17 8.29 17.37
CA THR A 387 11.97 7.21 17.94
C THR A 387 13.33 7.73 18.38
N LEU A 388 13.64 7.57 19.67
CA LEU A 388 14.92 7.92 20.26
C LEU A 388 15.35 6.84 21.26
N THR A 389 16.65 6.77 21.53
CA THR A 389 17.19 6.02 22.68
C THR A 389 16.81 6.69 23.99
N PHE A 390 16.92 5.95 25.09
CA PHE A 390 16.63 6.46 26.43
C PHE A 390 17.45 7.73 26.77
N GLU A 391 18.75 7.74 26.46
CA GLU A 391 19.61 8.88 26.78
C GLU A 391 19.30 10.12 25.93
N GLN A 392 18.87 9.93 24.68
CA GLN A 392 18.40 11.04 23.84
C GLN A 392 17.08 11.61 24.39
N TRP A 393 16.12 10.77 24.77
CA TRP A 393 14.87 11.20 25.42
C TRP A 393 15.12 12.01 26.71
N ARG A 394 16.19 11.72 27.45
CA ARG A 394 16.57 12.52 28.62
C ARG A 394 17.06 13.91 28.26
N ARG A 395 17.70 14.04 27.09
CA ARG A 395 18.39 15.24 26.61
C ARG A 395 17.52 16.18 25.80
N ILE A 396 16.44 15.73 25.18
CA ILE A 396 15.53 16.65 24.47
C ILE A 396 14.98 17.69 25.45
N GLY A 397 14.99 18.97 25.04
CA GLY A 397 14.52 20.10 25.85
C GLY A 397 13.01 20.14 26.07
N GLY A 398 12.23 19.41 25.25
CA GLY A 398 10.78 19.35 25.33
C GLY A 398 10.20 18.23 24.46
N ILE A 399 8.93 17.92 24.66
CA ILE A 399 8.19 16.98 23.81
C ILE A 399 7.57 17.82 22.67
N PRO A 400 7.73 17.41 21.39
CA PRO A 400 7.07 18.09 20.28
C PRO A 400 5.55 18.16 20.51
N PRO A 401 4.90 19.31 20.25
CA PRO A 401 3.47 19.48 20.58
C PRO A 401 2.56 18.60 19.72
N GLY A 402 3.01 18.27 18.50
CA GLY A 402 2.33 17.36 17.57
C GLY A 402 2.59 15.88 17.80
N LEU A 403 3.28 15.48 18.87
CA LEU A 403 3.66 14.09 19.06
C LEU A 403 2.45 13.22 19.43
N ALA A 404 2.11 12.25 18.58
CA ALA A 404 1.01 11.30 18.79
C ALA A 404 1.49 9.96 19.33
N ALA A 405 2.68 9.52 18.93
CA ALA A 405 3.32 8.35 19.50
C ALA A 405 4.83 8.54 19.68
N ALA A 406 5.37 7.91 20.70
CA ALA A 406 6.78 7.94 21.04
C ALA A 406 7.32 6.51 21.05
N ARG A 407 8.53 6.29 20.52
CA ARG A 407 9.19 4.99 20.56
C ARG A 407 10.53 5.07 21.28
N LEU A 408 10.80 4.05 22.08
CA LEU A 408 12.07 3.86 22.74
C LEU A 408 12.92 2.84 21.96
N GLY A 409 13.91 3.35 21.22
CA GLY A 409 14.82 2.54 20.41
C GLY A 409 16.02 1.99 21.20
N GLY A 410 16.65 0.95 20.65
CA GLY A 410 17.84 0.31 21.21
C GLY A 410 17.58 -0.62 22.40
N THR A 411 18.67 -1.14 22.97
CA THR A 411 18.60 -2.00 24.16
C THR A 411 18.21 -1.20 25.40
N ARG A 412 17.32 -1.76 26.21
CA ARG A 412 16.69 -1.05 27.34
C ARG A 412 16.53 -1.93 28.57
N ALA A 413 16.90 -1.39 29.73
CA ALA A 413 16.59 -2.00 31.01
C ALA A 413 15.14 -1.69 31.40
N PRO A 414 14.42 -2.60 32.09
CA PRO A 414 13.03 -2.36 32.50
C PRO A 414 12.81 -1.06 33.30
N GLY A 415 13.78 -0.64 34.12
CA GLY A 415 13.72 0.62 34.86
C GLY A 415 13.71 1.87 33.98
N GLN A 416 14.42 1.83 32.84
CA GLN A 416 14.47 2.93 31.87
C GLN A 416 13.13 3.11 31.16
N VAL A 417 12.44 2.00 30.86
CA VAL A 417 11.10 2.04 30.25
C VAL A 417 10.11 2.77 31.17
N ASN A 418 10.10 2.43 32.47
CA ASN A 418 9.19 3.05 33.43
C ASN A 418 9.49 4.55 33.63
N GLU A 419 10.75 4.94 33.70
CA GLU A 419 11.16 6.35 33.79
C GLU A 419 10.70 7.13 32.54
N TRP A 420 10.92 6.54 31.35
CA TRP A 420 10.51 7.12 30.08
C TRP A 420 8.99 7.33 29.98
N ILE A 421 8.19 6.31 30.32
CA ILE A 421 6.72 6.42 30.34
C ILE A 421 6.26 7.51 31.32
N THR A 422 6.84 7.54 32.52
CA THR A 422 6.48 8.52 33.55
C THR A 422 6.74 9.96 33.09
N ARG A 423 7.84 10.17 32.35
CA ARG A 423 8.17 11.49 31.78
C ARG A 423 7.17 11.91 30.71
N LEU A 424 6.78 11.01 29.81
CA LEU A 424 5.91 11.33 28.68
C LEU A 424 4.43 11.43 29.07
N LYS A 425 3.98 10.68 30.06
CA LYS A 425 2.58 10.67 30.52
C LYS A 425 2.51 10.62 32.05
N PRO A 426 2.74 11.76 32.74
CA PRO A 426 2.74 11.82 34.21
C PRO A 426 1.35 11.44 34.75
N GLY A 427 1.25 10.32 35.48
CA GLY A 427 0.00 9.86 36.09
C GLY A 427 -0.54 8.52 35.57
N LEU A 428 0.09 7.88 34.57
CA LEU A 428 -0.14 6.46 34.32
C LEU A 428 0.34 5.64 35.54
N GLN A 429 -0.59 5.06 36.30
CA GLN A 429 -0.23 4.22 37.44
C GLN A 429 0.38 2.89 37.00
N GLN A 430 1.34 2.40 37.80
CA GLN A 430 1.92 1.06 37.66
C GLN A 430 0.80 0.00 37.73
N GLY A 431 0.51 -0.65 36.60
CA GLY A 431 -0.45 -1.76 36.54
C GLY A 431 -1.42 -1.74 35.36
N VAL A 432 -1.49 -0.66 34.57
CA VAL A 432 -2.31 -0.63 33.35
C VAL A 432 -1.40 -0.80 32.13
N HIS A 433 -1.06 -2.06 31.86
CA HIS A 433 -0.51 -2.47 30.57
C HIS A 433 -1.68 -2.57 29.59
N GLU A 434 -2.03 -1.49 28.91
CA GLU A 434 -2.81 -1.62 27.67
C GLU A 434 -1.84 -1.84 26.52
N HIS A 435 -1.68 -3.13 26.24
CA HIS A 435 -1.03 -3.70 25.08
C HIS A 435 -1.68 -3.23 23.78
N HIS A 436 -0.89 -2.67 22.88
CA HIS A 436 -1.09 -2.71 21.43
C HIS A 436 0.34 -2.75 20.83
N CYS A 437 0.85 -3.76 20.11
CA CYS A 437 0.34 -4.93 19.37
C CYS A 437 0.77 -6.25 20.03
N GLY A 438 0.35 -7.45 19.65
CA GLY A 438 -0.41 -7.97 18.51
C GLY A 438 -0.32 -9.49 18.64
N ARG A 439 -1.44 -10.19 18.50
CA ARG A 439 -1.64 -11.58 18.94
C ARG A 439 -0.84 -12.56 18.07
N PHE A 440 -0.02 -13.42 18.68
CA PHE A 440 0.13 -14.81 18.23
C PHE A 440 -0.46 -15.69 19.33
N ASP A 441 -1.65 -16.24 19.07
CA ASP A 441 -2.26 -17.26 19.93
C ASP A 441 -1.33 -18.48 19.91
N ARG A 442 -0.68 -18.76 21.05
CA ARG A 442 -0.30 -20.13 21.39
C ARG A 442 -1.58 -20.90 21.66
N ARG A 443 -1.96 -21.81 20.76
CA ARG A 443 -2.68 -23.02 21.17
C ARG A 443 -1.69 -24.18 21.28
N ALA A 444 -1.93 -24.96 22.33
CA ALA A 444 -1.11 -26.03 22.88
C ALA A 444 -0.84 -27.18 21.91
#